data_AF-A0A917USE2-F1
#
_entry.id   AF-A0A917USE2-F1
#
_cell.length_a   1.000
_cell.length_b   1.000
_cell.length_c   1.000
_cell.angle_alpha   90.00
_cell.angle_beta   90.00
_cell.angle_gamma   90.00
#
_symmetry.space_group_name_H-M   'P 1'
#
loop_
_entity.id
_entity.type
_entity.pdbx_description
1 polymer ?
#
loop_
_entity_poly.entity_id
_entity_poly.type
_entity_poly.pdbx_seq_one_letter_code
_entity_poly.pdbx_strand_id
1 'polypeptide(L)'
;MFVKFIRNNKVLAGILAFLRVYIGYQWLTSGFGKIMSGEFDASGFIQGAVASAGGENPTVQGWWGAFLETVALPNAELFSIIVMWGEFLVGAALILGIFTNFAALMGIAMNFAFLFSGTVSTNAQMVLITMFLLIAGYNAGRFGLDRWVIPFLKERNARHKRKDHEVTAA
;
A
#
# COMPACT_ATOMS: atom_id res chain seq x y z
N MET A 1 22.85 12.05 5.49
CA MET A 1 22.33 13.13 6.38
C MET A 1 20.80 13.26 6.33
N PHE A 2 20.19 13.36 5.16
CA PHE A 2 18.75 13.61 4.99
C PHE A 2 17.80 12.55 5.60
N VAL A 3 18.06 11.26 5.37
CA VAL A 3 17.23 10.17 5.94
C VAL A 3 17.26 10.15 7.47
N LYS A 4 18.42 10.45 8.09
CA LYS A 4 18.54 10.55 9.55
C LYS A 4 17.73 11.73 10.11
N PHE A 5 17.66 12.84 9.38
CA PHE A 5 16.86 14.00 9.75
C PHE A 5 15.35 13.68 9.74
N ILE A 6 14.85 13.04 8.68
CA ILE A 6 13.45 12.59 8.58
C ILE A 6 13.07 11.59 9.69
N ARG A 7 13.99 10.69 10.04
CA ARG A 7 13.73 9.62 11.03
C ARG A 7 13.78 10.07 12.49
N ASN A 8 14.45 11.19 12.81
CA ASN A 8 14.66 11.61 14.20
C ASN A 8 13.87 12.87 14.59
N ASN A 9 13.37 13.64 13.62
CA ASN A 9 12.64 14.88 13.90
C ASN A 9 11.17 14.60 14.26
N LYS A 10 10.73 15.09 15.43
CA LYS A 10 9.37 14.91 15.97
C LYS A 10 8.32 15.71 15.20
N VAL A 11 8.68 16.88 14.67
CA VAL A 11 7.77 17.73 13.88
C VAL A 11 7.48 17.05 12.53
N LEU A 12 8.52 16.53 11.88
CA LEU A 12 8.36 15.76 10.64
C LEU A 12 7.53 14.49 10.86
N ALA A 13 7.69 13.81 11.99
CA ALA A 13 6.84 12.67 12.34
C ALA A 13 5.34 13.06 12.43
N GLY A 14 5.03 14.25 12.97
CA GLY A 14 3.66 14.77 13.03
C GLY A 14 3.09 15.09 11.65
N ILE A 15 3.87 15.77 10.80
CA ILE A 15 3.48 16.08 9.40
C ILE A 15 3.25 14.79 8.61
N LEU A 16 4.14 13.82 8.74
CA LEU A 16 4.01 12.52 8.09
C LEU A 16 2.81 11.74 8.62
N ALA A 17 2.48 11.85 9.92
CA ALA A 17 1.26 11.23 10.45
C ALA A 17 0.00 11.84 9.83
N PHE A 18 -0.04 13.17 9.64
CA PHE A 18 -1.14 13.82 8.93
C PHE A 18 -1.24 13.37 7.47
N LEU A 19 -0.12 13.36 6.75
CA LEU A 19 -0.07 12.88 5.37
C LEU A 19 -0.45 11.39 5.26
N ARG A 20 -0.06 10.57 6.25
CA ARG A 20 -0.44 9.16 6.35
C ARG A 20 -1.95 9.00 6.44
N VAL A 21 -2.60 9.76 7.31
CA VAL A 21 -4.07 9.73 7.46
C VAL A 21 -4.75 10.25 6.19
N TYR A 22 -4.23 11.31 5.57
CA TYR A 22 -4.75 11.83 4.31
C TYR A 22 -4.71 10.79 3.19
N ILE A 23 -3.55 10.15 2.96
CA ILE A 23 -3.42 9.09 1.96
C ILE A 23 -4.31 7.90 2.33
N GLY A 24 -4.29 7.47 3.60
CA GLY A 24 -5.15 6.39 4.07
C GLY A 24 -6.64 6.67 3.84
N TYR A 25 -7.08 7.91 4.00
CA TYR A 25 -8.45 8.33 3.72
C TYR A 25 -8.82 8.23 2.24
N GLN A 26 -7.93 8.61 1.32
CA GLN A 26 -8.15 8.45 -0.12
C GLN A 26 -8.35 6.98 -0.49
N TRP A 27 -7.45 6.11 -0.02
CA TRP A 27 -7.51 4.66 -0.23
C TRP A 27 -8.77 4.04 0.39
N LEU A 28 -9.08 4.40 1.64
CA LEU A 28 -10.24 3.85 2.35
C LEU A 28 -11.54 4.25 1.66
N THR A 29 -11.66 5.52 1.24
CA THR A 29 -12.87 6.02 0.56
C THR A 29 -13.06 5.36 -0.81
N SER A 30 -11.97 5.19 -1.58
CA SER A 30 -11.99 4.47 -2.86
C SER A 30 -12.41 3.01 -2.69
N GLY A 31 -11.72 2.27 -1.80
CA GLY A 31 -11.99 0.86 -1.57
C GLY A 31 -13.38 0.62 -0.97
N PHE A 32 -13.79 1.46 -0.01
CA PHE A 32 -15.13 1.39 0.56
C PHE A 32 -16.22 1.66 -0.48
N GLY A 33 -16.02 2.65 -1.35
CA GLY A 33 -16.95 2.92 -2.46
C GLY A 33 -17.10 1.71 -3.39
N LYS A 34 -15.98 1.04 -3.71
CA LYS A 34 -15.99 -0.18 -4.53
C LYS A 34 -16.74 -1.33 -3.86
N ILE A 35 -16.47 -1.58 -2.57
CA ILE A 35 -17.16 -2.61 -1.79
C ILE A 35 -18.67 -2.33 -1.70
N MET A 36 -19.05 -1.09 -1.41
CA MET A 36 -20.46 -0.71 -1.24
C MET A 36 -21.23 -0.70 -2.56
N SER A 37 -20.57 -0.43 -3.69
CA SER A 37 -21.19 -0.54 -5.01
C SER A 37 -21.52 -1.98 -5.39
N GLY A 38 -20.75 -2.97 -4.87
CA GLY A 38 -20.94 -4.39 -5.16
C GLY A 38 -20.63 -4.83 -6.60
N GLU A 39 -20.37 -3.88 -7.50
CA GLU A 39 -20.23 -4.09 -8.94
C GLU A 39 -18.86 -3.66 -9.47
N PHE A 40 -17.86 -3.48 -8.59
CA PHE A 40 -16.52 -3.10 -9.05
C PHE A 40 -15.89 -4.21 -9.91
N ASP A 41 -15.63 -3.87 -11.16
CA ASP A 41 -14.94 -4.72 -12.12
C ASP A 41 -13.76 -3.99 -12.75
N ALA A 42 -12.58 -4.58 -12.63
CA ALA A 42 -11.33 -4.09 -13.21
C ALA A 42 -11.15 -4.51 -14.68
N SER A 43 -11.99 -5.39 -15.23
CA SER A 43 -11.84 -5.92 -16.58
C SER A 43 -11.79 -4.81 -17.64
N GLY A 44 -12.71 -3.85 -17.59
CA GLY A 44 -12.74 -2.71 -18.51
C GLY A 44 -11.52 -1.81 -18.38
N PHE A 45 -11.03 -1.62 -17.15
CA PHE A 45 -9.79 -0.87 -16.90
C PHE A 45 -8.57 -1.57 -17.50
N ILE A 46 -8.45 -2.89 -17.28
CA ILE A 46 -7.35 -3.71 -17.80
C ILE A 46 -7.39 -3.75 -19.33
N GLN A 47 -8.57 -3.93 -19.94
CA GLN A 47 -8.74 -3.92 -21.40
C GLN A 47 -8.33 -2.58 -22.00
N GLY A 48 -8.76 -1.47 -21.39
CA GLY A 48 -8.35 -0.12 -21.83
C GLY A 48 -6.84 0.08 -21.76
N ALA A 49 -6.19 -0.43 -20.72
CA ALA A 49 -4.74 -0.36 -20.57
C ALA A 49 -3.98 -1.25 -21.58
N VAL A 50 -4.49 -2.45 -21.90
CA VAL A 50 -3.95 -3.30 -22.98
C VAL A 50 -4.07 -2.62 -24.33
N ALA A 51 -5.23 -2.04 -24.64
CA ALA A 51 -5.44 -1.30 -25.88
C ALA A 51 -4.48 -0.10 -25.99
N SER A 52 -4.21 0.57 -24.87
CA SER A 52 -3.29 1.70 -24.77
C SER A 52 -1.81 1.31 -24.88
N ALA A 53 -1.49 0.01 -24.87
CA ALA A 53 -0.14 -0.52 -25.12
C ALA A 53 0.13 -0.76 -26.62
N GLY A 54 -0.91 -0.72 -27.46
CA GLY A 54 -0.82 -0.81 -28.92
C GLY A 54 -1.05 0.52 -29.63
N GLY A 55 -0.95 0.51 -30.97
CA GLY A 55 -1.20 1.68 -31.83
C GLY A 55 0.03 2.55 -32.12
N GLU A 56 -0.19 3.67 -32.82
CA GLU A 56 0.89 4.56 -33.29
C GLU A 56 1.56 5.38 -32.18
N ASN A 57 0.85 5.62 -31.05
CA ASN A 57 1.36 6.36 -29.89
C ASN A 57 0.98 5.65 -28.58
N PRO A 58 1.66 4.55 -28.22
CA PRO A 58 1.32 3.79 -27.02
C PRO A 58 1.62 4.61 -25.75
N THR A 59 0.62 4.71 -24.87
CA THR A 59 0.75 5.38 -23.56
C THR A 59 1.07 4.39 -22.44
N VAL A 60 0.89 3.08 -22.70
CA VAL A 60 1.28 1.99 -21.82
C VAL A 60 2.49 1.27 -22.41
N GLN A 61 3.46 0.92 -21.56
CA GLN A 61 4.65 0.20 -22.02
C GLN A 61 4.32 -1.23 -22.43
N GLY A 62 4.88 -1.70 -23.55
CA GLY A 62 4.54 -3.01 -24.12
C GLY A 62 4.75 -4.19 -23.17
N TRP A 63 5.77 -4.16 -22.30
CA TRP A 63 5.99 -5.21 -21.30
C TRP A 63 4.87 -5.27 -20.25
N TRP A 64 4.31 -4.11 -19.87
CA TRP A 64 3.18 -4.03 -18.95
C TRP A 64 1.90 -4.46 -19.65
N GLY A 65 1.69 -4.00 -20.89
CA GLY A 65 0.58 -4.46 -21.74
C GLY A 65 0.54 -5.98 -21.89
N ALA A 66 1.69 -6.61 -22.15
CA ALA A 66 1.78 -8.07 -22.25
C ALA A 66 1.43 -8.78 -20.92
N PHE A 67 1.85 -8.25 -19.77
CA PHE A 67 1.44 -8.77 -18.46
C PHE A 67 -0.08 -8.62 -18.25
N LEU A 68 -0.63 -7.45 -18.61
CA LEU A 68 -2.05 -7.20 -18.50
C LEU A 68 -2.86 -8.16 -19.37
N GLU A 69 -2.43 -8.39 -20.60
CA GLU A 69 -3.12 -9.27 -21.55
C GLU A 69 -3.03 -10.75 -21.16
N THR A 70 -1.86 -11.22 -20.71
CA THR A 70 -1.60 -12.66 -20.48
C THR A 70 -1.94 -13.12 -19.07
N VAL A 71 -1.88 -12.22 -18.08
CA VAL A 71 -2.07 -12.56 -16.65
C VAL A 71 -3.26 -11.82 -16.06
N ALA A 72 -3.30 -10.49 -16.19
CA ALA A 72 -4.31 -9.70 -15.48
C ALA A 72 -5.71 -9.88 -16.07
N LEU A 73 -5.83 -9.87 -17.40
CA LEU A 73 -7.09 -9.94 -18.12
C LEU A 73 -7.79 -11.31 -17.95
N PRO A 74 -7.12 -12.47 -18.08
CA PRO A 74 -7.73 -13.77 -17.80
C PRO A 74 -8.14 -13.95 -16.34
N ASN A 75 -7.51 -13.21 -15.42
CA ASN A 75 -7.77 -13.25 -13.98
C ASN A 75 -8.43 -11.96 -13.48
N ALA A 76 -9.17 -11.23 -14.34
CA ALA A 76 -9.67 -9.90 -14.02
C ALA A 76 -10.58 -9.87 -12.79
N GLU A 77 -11.37 -10.91 -12.55
CA GLU A 77 -12.20 -11.05 -11.34
C GLU A 77 -11.33 -11.10 -10.06
N LEU A 78 -10.26 -11.89 -10.08
CA LEU A 78 -9.31 -11.96 -8.97
C LEU A 78 -8.64 -10.60 -8.73
N PHE A 79 -8.19 -9.92 -9.79
CA PHE A 79 -7.62 -8.58 -9.67
C PHE A 79 -8.64 -7.56 -9.14
N SER A 80 -9.91 -7.68 -9.53
CA SER A 80 -10.99 -6.83 -9.01
C SER A 80 -11.14 -6.98 -7.50
N ILE A 81 -11.15 -8.22 -7.01
CA ILE A 81 -11.21 -8.53 -5.57
C ILE A 81 -9.96 -8.01 -4.85
N ILE A 82 -8.77 -8.29 -5.39
CA ILE A 82 -7.49 -7.87 -4.78
C ILE A 82 -7.39 -6.35 -4.71
N VAL A 83 -7.75 -5.63 -5.77
CA VAL A 83 -7.70 -4.17 -5.81
C VAL A 83 -8.73 -3.58 -4.84
N MET A 84 -9.96 -4.09 -4.86
CA MET A 84 -11.03 -3.61 -3.97
C MET A 84 -10.67 -3.76 -2.49
N TRP A 85 -10.27 -4.96 -2.07
CA TRP A 85 -9.87 -5.21 -0.68
C TRP A 85 -8.52 -4.60 -0.35
N GLY A 86 -7.59 -4.58 -1.29
CA GLY A 86 -6.29 -3.94 -1.14
C GLY A 86 -6.44 -2.46 -0.84
N GLU A 87 -7.29 -1.75 -1.59
CA GLU A 87 -7.59 -0.35 -1.37
C GLU A 87 -8.13 -0.08 0.03
N PHE A 88 -9.16 -0.84 0.41
CA PHE A 88 -9.80 -0.70 1.72
C PHE A 88 -8.84 -1.01 2.88
N LEU A 89 -8.13 -2.14 2.81
CA LEU A 89 -7.24 -2.61 3.88
C LEU A 89 -6.01 -1.71 4.02
N VAL A 90 -5.41 -1.27 2.90
CA VAL A 90 -4.28 -0.32 2.95
C VAL A 90 -4.75 1.01 3.51
N GLY A 91 -5.91 1.51 3.10
CA GLY A 91 -6.49 2.73 3.64
C GLY A 91 -6.71 2.66 5.16
N ALA A 92 -7.36 1.59 5.62
CA ALA A 92 -7.60 1.34 7.04
C ALA A 92 -6.29 1.22 7.83
N ALA A 93 -5.32 0.44 7.33
CA ALA A 93 -4.03 0.24 7.96
C ALA A 93 -3.23 1.55 8.08
N LEU A 94 -3.25 2.41 7.05
CA LEU A 94 -2.61 3.71 7.07
C LEU A 94 -3.29 4.69 8.04
N ILE A 95 -4.62 4.74 8.08
CA ILE A 95 -5.34 5.62 9.03
C ILE A 95 -5.01 5.22 10.47
N LEU A 96 -5.23 3.95 10.80
CA LEU A 96 -4.98 3.38 12.12
C LEU A 96 -3.49 3.41 12.49
N GLY A 97 -2.62 3.43 11.47
CA GLY A 97 -1.17 3.34 11.62
C GLY A 97 -0.76 1.98 12.17
N ILE A 98 -1.37 0.91 11.66
CA ILE A 98 -1.03 -0.49 11.95
C ILE A 98 -0.34 -1.05 10.69
N PHE A 99 0.84 -1.65 10.85
CA PHE A 99 1.69 -2.11 9.76
C PHE A 99 1.99 -1.02 8.73
N THR A 100 2.26 0.22 9.19
CA THR A 100 2.35 1.43 8.34
C THR A 100 3.30 1.25 7.16
N ASN A 101 4.47 0.67 7.36
CA ASN A 101 5.44 0.46 6.27
C ASN A 101 4.96 -0.55 5.23
N PHE A 102 4.30 -1.62 5.68
CA PHE A 102 3.75 -2.63 4.78
C PHE A 102 2.58 -2.05 3.98
N ALA A 103 1.66 -1.35 4.66
CA ALA A 103 0.56 -0.65 4.00
C ALA A 103 1.07 0.40 3.00
N ALA A 104 2.11 1.16 3.34
CA ALA A 104 2.75 2.10 2.44
C ALA A 104 3.36 1.40 1.22
N LEU A 105 4.05 0.27 1.40
CA LEU A 105 4.61 -0.51 0.30
C LEU A 105 3.51 -1.03 -0.64
N MET A 106 2.43 -1.60 -0.09
CA MET A 106 1.30 -2.10 -0.88
C MET A 106 0.58 -0.97 -1.62
N GLY A 107 0.38 0.19 -0.98
CA GLY A 107 -0.20 1.37 -1.61
C GLY A 107 0.67 1.92 -2.75
N ILE A 108 1.99 1.87 -2.62
CA ILE A 108 2.92 2.22 -3.70
C ILE A 108 2.81 1.21 -4.86
N ALA A 109 2.78 -0.09 -4.56
CA ALA A 109 2.66 -1.13 -5.58
C ALA A 109 1.36 -0.99 -6.40
N MET A 110 0.22 -0.77 -5.74
CA MET A 110 -1.06 -0.55 -6.43
C MET A 110 -1.06 0.75 -7.24
N ASN A 111 -0.52 1.86 -6.70
CA ASN A 111 -0.37 3.09 -7.47
C ASN A 111 0.49 2.87 -8.73
N PHE A 112 1.60 2.15 -8.62
CA PHE A 112 2.43 1.85 -9.80
C PHE A 112 1.67 1.00 -10.82
N ALA A 113 0.88 0.02 -10.38
CA ALA A 113 0.02 -0.74 -11.29
C ALA A 113 -0.95 0.19 -12.06
N PHE A 114 -1.53 1.19 -11.39
CA PHE A 114 -2.40 2.18 -12.03
C PHE A 114 -1.64 3.14 -12.97
N LEU A 115 -0.46 3.61 -12.55
CA LEU A 115 0.43 4.47 -13.34
C LEU A 115 0.88 3.77 -14.63
N PHE A 116 1.35 2.53 -14.53
CA PHE A 116 1.76 1.74 -15.69
C PHE A 116 0.58 1.41 -16.60
N SER A 117 -0.63 1.37 -16.06
CA SER A 117 -1.88 1.20 -16.83
C SER A 117 -2.39 2.52 -17.44
N GLY A 118 -1.64 3.63 -17.33
CA GLY A 118 -1.92 4.90 -18.02
C GLY A 118 -2.57 6.00 -17.18
N THR A 119 -2.87 5.75 -15.90
CA THR A 119 -3.54 6.75 -15.03
C THR A 119 -2.56 7.60 -14.22
N VAL A 120 -1.96 8.60 -14.85
CA VAL A 120 -0.84 9.36 -14.24
C VAL A 120 -1.26 10.34 -13.14
N SER A 121 -2.46 10.92 -13.22
CA SER A 121 -2.92 12.10 -12.45
C SER A 121 -2.64 12.07 -10.93
N THR A 122 -3.60 11.68 -10.11
CA THR A 122 -3.48 11.73 -8.64
C THR A 122 -2.58 10.64 -8.10
N ASN A 123 -2.44 9.54 -8.85
CA ASN A 123 -1.63 8.39 -8.47
C ASN A 123 -0.15 8.73 -8.31
N ALA A 124 0.43 9.57 -9.20
CA ALA A 124 1.83 9.97 -9.11
C ALA A 124 2.12 10.79 -7.83
N GLN A 125 1.19 11.68 -7.45
CA GLN A 125 1.27 12.45 -6.22
C GLN A 125 1.18 11.56 -4.99
N MET A 126 0.27 10.58 -5.00
CA MET A 126 0.14 9.62 -3.91
C MET A 126 1.41 8.79 -3.73
N VAL A 127 2.03 8.29 -4.81
CA VAL A 127 3.33 7.59 -4.75
C VAL A 127 4.39 8.44 -4.07
N LEU A 128 4.52 9.71 -4.48
CA LEU A 128 5.53 10.60 -3.92
C LEU A 128 5.36 10.76 -2.41
N ILE A 129 4.14 11.02 -1.95
CA ILE A 129 3.82 11.17 -0.52
C ILE A 129 4.06 9.85 0.22
N THR A 130 3.61 8.72 -0.32
CA THR A 130 3.78 7.41 0.31
C THR A 130 5.25 6.97 0.36
N MET A 131 6.09 7.37 -0.60
CA MET A 131 7.53 7.14 -0.57
C MET A 131 8.19 7.83 0.63
N PHE A 132 7.78 9.07 0.97
CA PHE A 132 8.28 9.74 2.18
C PHE A 132 7.84 9.01 3.46
N LEU A 133 6.63 8.45 3.49
CA LEU A 133 6.17 7.59 4.61
C LEU A 133 7.05 6.34 4.75
N LEU A 134 7.35 5.67 3.63
CA LEU A 134 8.18 4.47 3.62
C LEU A 134 9.62 4.76 4.08
N ILE A 135 10.23 5.86 3.62
CA ILE A 135 11.60 6.26 3.99
C ILE A 135 11.68 6.62 5.48
N ALA A 136 10.65 7.28 6.01
CA ALA A 136 10.54 7.63 7.42
C ALA A 136 10.42 6.40 8.34
N GLY A 137 9.92 5.28 7.82
CA GLY A 137 9.94 3.97 8.48
C GLY A 137 9.29 4.01 9.86
N TYR A 138 10.00 3.52 10.89
CA TYR A 138 9.50 3.48 12.26
C TYR A 138 9.04 4.85 12.82
N ASN A 139 9.57 5.97 12.28
CA ASN A 139 9.16 7.31 12.70
C ASN A 139 7.78 7.71 12.15
N ALA A 140 7.35 7.16 10.99
CA ALA A 140 6.01 7.38 10.44
C ALA A 140 4.92 6.63 11.24
N GLY A 141 5.28 5.49 11.84
CA GLY A 141 4.41 4.74 12.77
C GLY A 141 4.39 5.29 14.21
N ARG A 142 5.19 6.33 14.51
CA ARG A 142 5.35 6.84 15.88
C ARG A 142 4.06 7.38 16.51
N PHE A 143 3.20 7.95 15.68
CA PHE A 143 1.86 8.44 16.05
C PHE A 143 0.75 7.50 15.54
N GLY A 144 1.08 6.25 15.23
CA GLY A 144 0.13 5.18 14.89
C GLY A 144 0.03 4.14 15.99
N LEU A 145 -0.95 3.23 15.86
CA LEU A 145 -1.09 2.07 16.72
C LEU A 145 0.11 1.11 16.65
N ASP A 146 0.97 1.22 15.64
CA ASP A 146 2.27 0.55 15.54
C ASP A 146 3.13 0.71 16.80
N ARG A 147 3.00 1.85 17.50
CA ARG A 147 3.68 2.08 18.78
C ARG A 147 3.27 1.09 19.88
N TRP A 148 2.04 0.56 19.82
CA TRP A 148 1.49 -0.40 20.77
C TRP A 148 1.57 -1.84 20.27
N VAL A 149 1.36 -2.05 18.96
CA VAL A 149 1.37 -3.38 18.34
C VAL A 149 2.78 -4.00 18.30
N ILE A 150 3.81 -3.22 17.96
CA ILE A 150 5.17 -3.75 17.80
C ILE A 150 5.79 -4.23 19.13
N PRO A 151 5.71 -3.49 20.25
CA PRO A 151 6.18 -3.98 21.54
C PRO A 151 5.42 -5.23 22.00
N PHE A 152 4.10 -5.25 21.83
CA PHE A 152 3.26 -6.39 22.22
C PHE A 152 3.63 -7.68 21.48
N LEU A 153 3.87 -7.61 20.17
CA LEU A 153 4.34 -8.76 19.38
C LEU A 153 5.75 -9.22 19.80
N LYS A 154 6.64 -8.27 20.12
CA LYS A 154 8.01 -8.57 20.55
C LYS A 154 8.05 -9.22 21.93
N GLU A 155 7.22 -8.75 22.86
CA GLU A 155 7.09 -9.35 24.20
C GLU A 155 6.50 -10.77 24.14
N ARG A 156 5.52 -11.01 23.26
CA ARG A 156 4.93 -12.34 23.09
C ARG A 156 5.95 -13.35 22.54
N ASN A 157 6.75 -12.96 21.54
CA ASN A 157 7.82 -13.82 21.02
C ASN A 157 8.95 -14.06 22.03
N ALA A 158 9.29 -13.08 22.86
CA ALA A 158 10.31 -13.23 23.90
C ALA A 158 9.85 -14.20 25.01
N ARG A 159 8.57 -14.13 25.41
CA ARG A 159 7.99 -15.08 26.38
C ARG A 159 7.94 -16.51 25.83
N HIS A 160 7.63 -16.68 24.54
CA HIS A 160 7.60 -18.00 23.91
C HIS A 160 8.99 -18.66 23.88
N LYS A 161 10.02 -17.93 23.42
CA LYS A 161 11.41 -18.41 23.43
C LYS A 161 11.93 -18.80 24.81
N ARG A 162 11.52 -18.07 25.85
CA ARG A 162 11.92 -18.36 27.23
C ARG A 162 11.33 -19.68 27.73
N LYS A 163 10.07 -19.96 27.35
CA LYS A 163 9.36 -21.19 27.67
C LYS A 163 9.96 -22.41 26.97
N ASP A 164 10.33 -22.25 25.70
CA ASP A 164 10.93 -23.33 24.91
C ASP A 164 12.33 -23.72 25.46
N HIS A 165 13.11 -22.74 25.93
CA HIS A 165 14.40 -22.96 26.59
C HIS A 165 14.29 -23.64 27.97
N GLU A 166 13.27 -23.33 28.77
CA GLU A 166 13.03 -24.02 30.06
C GLU A 166 12.63 -25.49 29.86
N VAL A 167 11.89 -25.80 28.79
CA VAL A 167 11.46 -27.18 28.46
C VAL A 167 12.60 -28.03 27.89
N THR A 168 13.58 -27.44 27.19
CA THR A 168 14.76 -28.18 26.67
C THR A 168 15.89 -28.31 27.68
N ALA A 169 15.86 -27.54 28.77
CA ALA A 169 16.86 -27.60 29.84
C ALA A 169 16.46 -28.50 31.02
N ALA A 170 15.25 -29.07 30.99
CA ALA A 170 14.71 -30.03 31.97
C ALA A 170 14.75 -31.45 31.41
#